data_AF-R9KUX3-F1
#
_entry.id   AF-R9KUX3-F1
#
_cell.length_a   1.000
_cell.length_b   1.000
_cell.length_c   1.000
_cell.angle_alpha   90.00
_cell.angle_beta   90.00
_cell.angle_gamma   90.00
#
_symmetry.space_group_name_H-M   'P 1'
#
loop_
_entity.id
_entity.type
_entity.pdbx_description
1 polymer ?
#
loop_
_entity_poly.entity_id
_entity_poly.type
_entity_poly.pdbx_seq_one_letter_code
_entity_poly.pdbx_strand_id
1 'polypeptide(L)' 'MTLDLMREYIVFAKHLNFSHAALELNLTQSTLSKHIAALEKELGFPVVTRGREL' A
#
# COMPACT_ATOMS: atom_id res chain seq x y z
N MET A 1 7.85 12.15 6.68
CA MET A 1 6.50 11.55 6.63
C MET A 1 6.15 10.93 5.27
N THR A 2 6.93 11.17 4.19
CA THR A 2 6.73 10.53 2.87
C THR A 2 7.54 9.24 2.67
N LEU A 3 8.72 9.12 3.28
CA LEU A 3 9.61 7.96 3.06
C LEU A 3 9.06 6.64 3.60
N ASP A 4 8.36 6.65 4.72
CA ASP A 4 7.79 5.44 5.32
C ASP A 4 6.67 4.88 4.44
N LEU A 5 5.79 5.75 3.92
CA LEU A 5 4.75 5.36 2.96
C LEU A 5 5.34 4.78 1.67
N MET A 6 6.45 5.32 1.17
CA MET A 6 7.15 4.76 0.01
C MET A 6 7.76 3.39 0.31
N ARG A 7 8.33 3.17 1.50
CA ARG A 7 8.86 1.85 1.91
C ARG A 7 7.74 0.82 2.03
N GLU A 8 6.62 1.21 2.64
CA GLU A 8 5.43 0.36 2.74
C GLU A 8 4.89 0.01 1.35
N TYR A 9 4.88 0.97 0.41
CA TYR A 9 4.49 0.72 -0.97
C TYR A 9 5.44 -0.24 -1.68
N ILE A 10 6.76 -0.15 -1.46
CA ILE A 10 7.74 -1.11 -2.01
C ILE A 10 7.44 -2.53 -1.50
N VAL A 11 7.13 -2.68 -0.20
CA VAL A 11 6.73 -3.99 0.35
C VAL A 11 5.39 -4.45 -0.25
N PHE A 12 4.41 -3.56 -0.37
CA PHE A 12 3.15 -3.86 -1.05
C PHE A 12 3.37 -4.35 -2.50
N ALA A 13 4.22 -3.67 -3.27
CA ALA A 13 4.50 -4.00 -4.67
C ALA A 13 5.18 -5.38 -4.84
N LYS A 14 5.91 -5.87 -3.82
CA LYS A 14 6.46 -7.23 -3.83
C LYS A 14 5.39 -8.32 -3.69
N HIS A 15 4.33 -8.04 -2.93
CA HIS A 15 3.27 -9.01 -2.64
C HIS A 15 2.06 -8.89 -3.57
N LEU A 16 1.79 -7.68 -4.08
CA LEU A 16 0.56 -7.31 -4.81
C LEU A 16 -0.73 -7.68 -4.06
N ASN A 17 -0.63 -7.86 -2.75
CA ASN A 17 -1.71 -8.30 -1.88
C ASN A 17 -1.62 -7.55 -0.55
N PHE A 18 -2.68 -6.81 -0.20
CA PHE A 18 -2.70 -5.99 1.02
C PHE A 18 -2.55 -6.81 2.29
N SER A 19 -3.10 -8.03 2.34
CA SER A 19 -3.02 -8.89 3.53
C SER A 19 -1.60 -9.41 3.74
N HIS A 20 -0.94 -9.87 2.66
CA HIS A 20 0.43 -10.38 2.76
C HIS A 20 1.44 -9.28 3.06
N ALA A 21 1.32 -8.12 2.41
CA ALA A 21 2.18 -6.98 2.68
C ALA A 21 2.00 -6.43 4.09
N ALA A 22 0.77 -6.36 4.59
CA ALA A 22 0.51 -5.93 5.96
C ALA A 22 1.11 -6.90 6.99
N LEU A 23 1.06 -8.21 6.72
CA LEU A 23 1.70 -9.22 7.57
C LEU A 23 3.22 -9.01 7.65
N GLU A 24 3.90 -8.79 6.52
CA GLU A 24 5.35 -8.50 6.50
C GLU A 24 5.70 -7.22 7.29
N LEU A 25 4.85 -6.20 7.17
CA LEU A 25 5.03 -4.91 7.83
C LEU A 25 4.60 -4.90 9.31
N ASN A 26 4.07 -6.00 9.84
CA ASN A 26 3.44 -6.06 11.17
C ASN A 26 2.30 -5.03 11.34
N LEU A 27 1.54 -4.81 10.27
CA LEU A 27 0.39 -3.91 10.21
C LEU A 27 -0.90 -4.71 10.03
N THR A 28 -2.03 -4.05 10.30
CA THR A 28 -3.31 -4.55 9.81
C THR A 28 -3.48 -4.20 8.33
N GLN A 29 -4.23 -5.02 7.59
CA GLN A 29 -4.61 -4.74 6.20
C GLN A 29 -5.26 -3.35 6.06
N SER A 30 -6.09 -2.96 7.04
CA SER A 30 -6.77 -1.66 7.05
C SER A 30 -5.82 -0.48 7.25
N THR A 31 -4.76 -0.67 8.06
CA THR A 31 -3.71 0.35 8.29
C THR A 31 -2.94 0.58 7.00
N LEU A 32 -2.44 -0.50 6.38
CA LEU A 32 -1.72 -0.41 5.12
C LEU A 32 -2.59 0.23 4.02
N SER A 33 -3.88 -0.13 3.92
CA SER A 33 -4.79 0.50 2.96
C SER A 33 -4.93 2.01 3.18
N LYS A 34 -4.94 2.49 4.43
CA LYS A 34 -5.00 3.94 4.73
C LYS A 34 -3.69 4.63 4.38
N HIS A 35 -2.56 3.99 4.63
CA HIS A 35 -1.24 4.50 4.30
C HIS A 35 -1.05 4.63 2.78
N ILE A 36 -1.47 3.63 2.01
CA ILE A 36 -1.48 3.72 0.53
C ILE A 36 -2.40 4.85 0.05
N ALA A 37 -3.59 5.01 0.62
CA ALA A 37 -4.48 6.12 0.26
C ALA A 37 -3.88 7.50 0.59
N ALA A 38 -3.12 7.61 1.69
CA ALA A 38 -2.39 8.82 2.03
C ALA A 38 -1.27 9.10 1.02
N LEU A 39 -0.54 8.06 0.60
CA LEU A 39 0.49 8.16 -0.44
C LEU A 39 -0.10 8.64 -1.78
N GLU A 40 -1.21 8.04 -2.22
CA GLU A 40 -1.90 8.45 -3.45
C GLU A 40 -2.36 9.91 -3.39
N LYS A 41 -2.83 10.36 -2.22
CA LYS A 41 -3.22 11.75 -2.00
C LYS A 41 -2.03 12.70 -2.07
N GLU A 42 -0.87 12.34 -1.52
CA GLU A 42 0.34 13.16 -1.60
C GLU A 42 0.92 13.20 -3.02
N LEU A 43 0.86 12.09 -3.76
CA LEU A 43 1.33 12.01 -5.14
C LEU A 43 0.37 12.67 -6.14
N GLY A 44 -0.92 12.75 -5.81
CA GLY A 44 -1.96 13.29 -6.68
C GLY A 44 -2.43 12.32 -7.77
N PHE A 45 -2.04 11.05 -7.70
CA PHE A 45 -2.45 10.01 -8.64
C PHE A 45 -2.51 8.64 -7.96
N PRO A 46 -3.34 7.69 -8.45
CA PRO A 46 -3.42 6.35 -7.90
C PRO A 46 -2.15 5.55 -8.20
N VAL A 47 -1.67 4.78 -7.23
CA VAL A 47 -0.51 3.88 -7.36
C VAL A 47 -0.90 2.40 -7.26
N VAL A 48 -2.17 2.13 -6.92
CA VAL A 48 -2.75 0.78 -6.91
C VAL A 48 -4.05 0.76 -7.71
N THR A 49 -4.12 -0.11 -8.72
CA THR A 49 -5.38 -0.39 -9.41
C THR A 49 -6.10 -1.52 -8.68
N ARG A 50 -7.28 -1.22 -8.12
CA ARG A 50 -8.14 -2.23 -7.49
C ARG A 50 -9.06 -2.84 -8.55
N GLY A 51 -8.63 -3.96 -9.12
CA GLY A 51 -9.42 -4.78 -10.03
C GLY A 51 -9.15 -6.25 -9.72
N ARG A 52 -10.19 -7.09 -9.76
CA ARG A 52 -10.00 -8.53 -9.85
C ARG A 52 -9.54 -8.77 -11.29
N GLU A 53 -8.34 -9.31 -11.50
CA GLU A 53 -7.99 -9.87 -12.80
C GLU A 53 -9.08 -10.90 -13.14
N LEU A 54 -9.81 -10.66 -14.24
CA LEU A 54 -10.84 -11.57 -14.76
C LEU A 54 -10.17 -12.68 -15.56
#